data_AF-U1HS70-F1
#
_entry.id   AF-U1HS70-F1
#
_cell.length_a   1.000
_cell.length_b   1.000
_cell.length_c   1.000
_cell.angle_alpha   90.00
_cell.angle_beta   90.00
_cell.angle_gamma   90.00
#
_symmetry.space_group_name_H-M   'P 1'
#
loop_
_entity.id
_entity.type
_entity.pdbx_description
1 polymer ?
#
loop_
_entity_poly.entity_id
_entity_poly.type
_entity_poly.pdbx_seq_one_letter_code
_entity_poly.pdbx_strand_id
1 'polypeptide(L)'
;MLPCILKARKPQLSRLRPSSQWLFRLYSATSATPNGPKSASPNHQDLPSFLNYANRIGLSPTSTSYVGTYYEYAVQHTLRRLGFSLTRVGGRDDSGVDLLGTWHLPSNPHPLRVIVQCKALKGKLGPNLVRELEGAFIGAPNGWRGEGVLGILVSPKSATKGVREAMGRCRWAMGWIMVENQDGTGRVRQVLWNRTAARIGLEGVTVTMKYGEKKDGKEGEGGLDGECVLLWKDRPVEALPDVEGEEEKEKEKEKEKEKEQ
;
A
#
# COMPACT_ATOMS: atom_id res chain seq x y z
N MET A 1 53.69 -25.95 -22.74
CA MET A 1 52.40 -26.22 -22.06
C MET A 1 51.96 -24.94 -21.35
N LEU A 2 50.99 -24.23 -21.92
CA LEU A 2 50.32 -23.06 -21.34
C LEU A 2 48.82 -23.39 -21.25
N PRO A 3 48.11 -23.10 -20.14
CA PRO A 3 46.68 -23.37 -20.05
C PRO A 3 45.86 -22.28 -20.76
N CYS A 4 44.94 -22.76 -21.58
CA CYS A 4 43.98 -22.03 -22.41
C CYS A 4 42.87 -21.43 -21.52
N ILE A 5 42.81 -20.10 -21.39
CA ILE A 5 41.71 -19.39 -20.71
C ILE A 5 40.60 -19.16 -21.73
N LEU A 6 39.56 -20.00 -21.70
CA LEU A 6 38.30 -19.73 -22.41
C LEU A 6 37.58 -18.55 -21.75
N LYS A 7 37.61 -17.40 -22.42
CA LYS A 7 36.70 -16.27 -22.15
C LYS A 7 35.28 -16.67 -22.54
N ALA A 8 34.45 -17.00 -21.55
CA ALA A 8 33.01 -17.13 -21.75
C ALA A 8 32.41 -15.75 -22.09
N ARG A 9 31.85 -15.62 -23.30
CA ARG A 9 31.05 -14.46 -23.72
C ARG A 9 29.77 -14.42 -22.88
N LYS A 10 29.55 -13.32 -22.14
CA LYS A 10 28.27 -13.05 -21.48
C LYS A 10 27.17 -12.91 -22.54
N PRO A 11 26.02 -13.60 -22.43
CA PRO A 11 24.91 -13.37 -23.33
C PRO A 11 24.34 -11.97 -23.08
N GLN A 12 24.31 -11.17 -24.13
CA GLN A 12 23.69 -9.86 -24.17
C GLN A 12 22.17 -10.06 -24.15
N LEU A 13 21.58 -10.12 -22.96
CA LEU A 13 20.12 -10.11 -22.79
C LEU A 13 19.61 -8.69 -23.11
N SER A 14 18.95 -8.58 -24.27
CA SER A 14 18.20 -7.41 -24.66
C SER A 14 17.14 -7.08 -23.61
N ARG A 15 17.07 -5.78 -23.30
CA ARG A 15 16.21 -5.17 -22.29
C ARG A 15 14.74 -5.38 -22.66
N LEU A 16 14.08 -6.34 -22.03
CA LEU A 16 12.62 -6.27 -21.90
C LEU A 16 12.33 -5.26 -20.78
N ARG A 17 11.93 -4.05 -21.16
CA ARG A 17 11.21 -3.15 -20.27
C ARG A 17 9.83 -3.78 -20.04
N PRO A 18 9.37 -4.01 -18.80
CA PRO A 18 7.94 -4.14 -18.57
C PRO A 18 7.31 -2.82 -19.07
N SER A 19 6.43 -2.90 -20.06
CA SER A 19 5.67 -1.74 -20.53
C SER A 19 4.66 -1.36 -19.45
N SER A 20 4.38 -0.06 -19.26
CA SER A 20 3.25 0.41 -18.43
C SER A 20 1.92 -0.25 -18.82
N GLN A 21 1.80 -0.70 -20.07
CA GLN A 21 0.69 -1.50 -20.58
C GLN A 21 0.49 -2.85 -19.86
N TRP A 22 1.55 -3.44 -19.29
CA TRP A 22 1.44 -4.67 -18.49
C TRP A 22 0.77 -4.42 -17.14
N LEU A 23 1.15 -3.35 -16.44
CA LEU A 23 0.48 -2.94 -15.20
C LEU A 23 -0.99 -2.60 -15.47
N PHE A 24 -1.27 -1.93 -16.59
CA PHE A 24 -2.62 -1.58 -17.01
C PHE A 24 -3.48 -2.82 -17.31
N ARG A 25 -2.98 -3.78 -18.09
CA ARG A 25 -3.71 -5.04 -18.39
C ARG A 25 -4.00 -5.87 -17.15
N LEU A 26 -3.06 -5.99 -16.21
CA LEU A 26 -3.30 -6.69 -14.95
C LEU A 26 -4.29 -5.95 -14.04
N TYR A 27 -4.22 -4.62 -14.01
CA TYR A 27 -5.13 -3.78 -13.24
C TYR A 27 -6.57 -3.84 -13.79
N SER A 28 -6.77 -3.65 -15.10
CA SER A 28 -8.09 -3.75 -15.74
C SER A 28 -8.70 -5.16 -15.66
N ALA A 29 -7.88 -6.21 -15.69
CA ALA A 29 -8.37 -7.58 -15.54
C ALA A 29 -8.83 -7.91 -14.11
N THR A 30 -8.41 -7.13 -13.09
CA THR A 30 -8.77 -7.36 -11.69
C THR A 30 -9.79 -6.37 -11.13
N SER A 31 -9.94 -5.19 -11.74
CA SER A 31 -11.04 -4.26 -11.41
C SER A 31 -12.41 -4.79 -11.85
N ALA A 32 -12.46 -5.72 -12.80
CA ALA A 32 -13.69 -6.28 -13.36
C ALA A 32 -14.22 -7.56 -12.65
N THR A 33 -13.97 -7.73 -11.35
CA THR A 33 -14.70 -8.78 -10.59
C THR A 33 -16.01 -8.20 -10.03
N PRO A 34 -17.19 -8.81 -10.29
CA PRO A 34 -18.49 -8.35 -9.78
C PRO A 34 -18.62 -8.25 -8.25
N ASN A 35 -17.64 -8.79 -7.50
CA ASN A 35 -17.62 -8.89 -6.04
C ASN A 35 -16.44 -8.16 -5.39
N GLY A 36 -15.90 -7.12 -6.03
CA GLY A 36 -14.88 -6.26 -5.42
C GLY A 36 -15.36 -5.65 -4.09
N PRO A 37 -14.42 -5.28 -3.18
CA PRO A 37 -14.81 -4.70 -1.90
C PRO A 37 -15.56 -3.40 -2.09
N LYS A 38 -16.73 -3.31 -1.47
CA LYS A 38 -17.59 -2.13 -1.51
C LYS A 38 -17.21 -1.19 -0.36
N SER A 39 -17.23 0.12 -0.63
CA SER A 39 -17.05 1.13 0.42
C SER A 39 -18.11 0.94 1.51
N ALA A 40 -17.71 1.06 2.77
CA ALA A 40 -18.61 0.97 3.90
C ALA A 40 -19.48 2.24 4.09
N SER A 41 -19.09 3.37 3.51
CA SER A 41 -19.81 4.64 3.65
C SER A 41 -20.56 4.98 2.37
N PRO A 42 -21.87 5.28 2.44
CA PRO A 42 -22.61 5.83 1.31
C PRO A 42 -22.34 7.33 1.09
N ASN A 43 -21.62 8.00 2.01
CA ASN A 43 -21.46 9.45 2.00
C ASN A 43 -20.10 9.94 1.48
N HIS A 44 -19.09 9.08 1.51
CA HIS A 44 -17.73 9.41 1.11
C HIS A 44 -16.97 8.17 0.68
N GLN A 45 -16.07 8.33 -0.29
CA GLN A 45 -15.29 7.25 -0.88
C GLN A 45 -13.80 7.57 -0.99
N ASP A 46 -13.44 8.82 -0.70
CA ASP A 46 -12.08 9.36 -0.77
C ASP A 46 -11.90 10.48 0.27
N LEU A 47 -10.68 11.02 0.38
CA LEU A 47 -10.38 12.06 1.35
C LEU A 47 -11.17 13.36 1.09
N PRO A 48 -11.24 13.90 -0.15
CA PRO A 48 -12.01 15.12 -0.43
C PRO A 48 -13.50 15.00 -0.07
N SER A 49 -14.17 13.90 -0.48
CA SER A 49 -15.58 13.65 -0.16
C SER A 49 -15.82 13.49 1.34
N PHE A 50 -14.88 12.85 2.07
CA PHE A 50 -14.96 12.75 3.52
C PHE A 50 -14.83 14.13 4.21
N LEU A 51 -13.89 14.98 3.78
CA LEU A 51 -13.73 16.32 4.34
C LEU A 51 -15.00 17.17 4.14
N ASN A 52 -15.59 17.11 2.94
CA ASN A 52 -16.86 17.77 2.64
C ASN A 52 -18.00 17.24 3.52
N TYR A 53 -18.11 15.92 3.66
CA TYR A 53 -19.08 15.28 4.54
C TYR A 53 -18.92 15.73 6.00
N ALA A 54 -17.70 15.66 6.54
CA ALA A 54 -17.39 16.01 7.91
C ALA A 54 -17.73 17.48 8.20
N ASN A 55 -17.41 18.39 7.27
CA ASN A 55 -17.78 19.80 7.38
C ASN A 55 -19.31 19.98 7.41
N ARG A 56 -20.04 19.32 6.49
CA ARG A 56 -21.51 19.42 6.39
C ARG A 56 -22.22 18.98 7.66
N ILE A 57 -21.73 17.95 8.35
CA ILE A 57 -22.34 17.45 9.59
C ILE A 57 -21.73 18.06 10.86
N GLY A 58 -20.76 18.98 10.73
CA GLY A 58 -20.06 19.57 11.88
C GLY A 58 -19.24 18.56 12.69
N LEU A 59 -18.68 17.52 12.05
CA LEU A 59 -17.88 16.52 12.73
C LEU A 59 -16.57 17.14 13.23
N SER A 60 -16.35 17.11 14.55
CA SER A 60 -15.17 17.70 15.17
C SER A 60 -13.87 17.06 14.65
N PRO A 61 -12.89 17.86 14.17
CA PRO A 61 -11.59 17.37 13.72
C PRO A 61 -10.75 16.66 14.80
N THR A 62 -11.08 16.86 16.08
CA THR A 62 -10.40 16.21 17.21
C THR A 62 -11.10 14.93 17.67
N SER A 63 -12.25 14.59 17.10
CA SER A 63 -12.97 13.36 17.42
C SER A 63 -12.22 12.13 16.92
N THR A 64 -12.34 11.02 17.64
CA THR A 64 -11.73 9.74 17.26
C THR A 64 -12.22 9.27 15.89
N SER A 65 -13.51 9.45 15.59
CA SER A 65 -14.09 9.09 14.29
C SER A 65 -13.49 9.92 13.16
N TYR A 66 -13.33 11.24 13.33
CA TYR A 66 -12.71 12.08 12.32
C TYR A 66 -11.24 11.68 12.10
N VAL A 67 -10.47 11.59 13.19
CA VAL A 67 -9.04 11.28 13.12
C VAL A 67 -8.79 9.90 12.50
N GLY A 68 -9.59 8.90 12.87
CA GLY A 68 -9.51 7.56 12.30
C GLY A 68 -9.83 7.56 10.80
N THR A 69 -11.00 8.09 10.43
CA THR A 69 -11.46 8.10 9.03
C THR A 69 -10.53 8.90 8.12
N TYR A 70 -10.06 10.06 8.58
CA TYR A 70 -9.05 10.85 7.88
C TYR A 70 -7.76 10.06 7.65
N TYR A 71 -7.28 9.39 8.70
CA TYR A 71 -6.03 8.62 8.63
C TYR A 71 -6.16 7.40 7.70
N GLU A 72 -7.29 6.71 7.71
CA GLU A 72 -7.56 5.60 6.78
C GLU A 72 -7.51 6.05 5.32
N TYR A 73 -8.13 7.18 4.98
CA TYR A 73 -8.06 7.75 3.62
C TYR A 73 -6.65 8.21 3.25
N ALA A 74 -5.92 8.83 4.19
CA ALA A 74 -4.54 9.20 3.97
C ALA A 74 -3.65 7.98 3.68
N VAL A 75 -3.84 6.89 4.43
CA VAL A 75 -3.12 5.62 4.21
C VAL A 75 -3.50 5.02 2.86
N GLN A 76 -4.80 4.97 2.51
CA GLN A 76 -5.27 4.47 1.23
C GLN A 76 -4.58 5.20 0.06
N HIS A 77 -4.56 6.53 0.11
CA HIS A 77 -3.91 7.36 -0.90
C HIS A 77 -2.39 7.15 -0.93
N THR A 78 -1.75 7.14 0.23
CA THR A 78 -0.29 6.98 0.35
C THR A 78 0.20 5.65 -0.21
N LEU A 79 -0.48 4.55 0.13
CA LEU A 79 -0.08 3.21 -0.28
C LEU A 79 -0.30 2.96 -1.78
N ARG A 80 -1.16 3.73 -2.45
CA ARG A 80 -1.31 3.66 -3.92
C ARG A 80 0.02 3.84 -4.65
N ARG A 81 0.91 4.69 -4.12
CA ARG A 81 2.26 4.92 -4.65
C ARG A 81 3.19 3.71 -4.57
N LEU A 82 2.86 2.74 -3.71
CA LEU A 82 3.59 1.49 -3.53
C LEU A 82 2.93 0.30 -4.24
N GLY A 83 1.96 0.54 -5.12
CA GLY A 83 1.28 -0.52 -5.89
C GLY A 83 0.01 -1.07 -5.25
N PHE A 84 -0.48 -0.46 -4.16
CA PHE A 84 -1.70 -0.91 -3.50
C PHE A 84 -2.96 -0.35 -4.17
N SER A 85 -3.93 -1.23 -4.43
CA SER A 85 -5.30 -0.87 -4.77
C SER A 85 -6.18 -1.23 -3.58
N LEU A 86 -6.65 -0.23 -2.83
CA LEU A 86 -7.37 -0.42 -1.57
C LEU A 86 -8.71 0.27 -1.63
N THR A 87 -9.72 -0.35 -1.04
CA THR A 87 -11.01 0.25 -0.73
C THR A 87 -11.17 0.35 0.77
N ARG A 88 -11.64 1.51 1.25
CA ARG A 88 -12.00 1.68 2.66
C ARG A 88 -13.27 0.90 2.99
N VAL A 89 -13.15 -0.05 3.91
CA VAL A 89 -14.26 -0.89 4.42
C VAL A 89 -14.52 -0.68 5.91
N GLY A 90 -13.72 0.15 6.57
CA GLY A 90 -13.83 0.44 8.00
C GLY A 90 -15.18 1.05 8.39
N GLY A 91 -15.77 0.55 9.46
CA GLY A 91 -17.13 0.87 9.87
C GLY A 91 -17.62 0.01 11.04
N ARG A 92 -18.93 0.05 11.31
CA ARG A 92 -19.50 -0.82 12.33
C ARG A 92 -19.43 -2.27 11.84
N ASP A 93 -18.95 -3.19 12.70
CA ASP A 93 -18.86 -4.63 12.44
C ASP A 93 -17.83 -5.05 11.36
N ASP A 94 -16.79 -4.25 11.14
CA ASP A 94 -15.72 -4.49 10.16
C ASP A 94 -14.66 -5.54 10.59
N SER A 95 -14.85 -6.18 11.76
CA SER A 95 -13.89 -7.12 12.36
C SER A 95 -12.47 -6.54 12.54
N GLY A 96 -12.32 -5.22 12.59
CA GLY A 96 -11.04 -4.53 12.70
C GLY A 96 -10.27 -4.38 11.38
N VAL A 97 -10.92 -4.56 10.22
CA VAL A 97 -10.33 -4.29 8.91
C VAL A 97 -10.79 -2.93 8.40
N ASP A 98 -9.86 -2.00 8.24
CA ASP A 98 -10.18 -0.63 7.82
C ASP A 98 -10.11 -0.46 6.30
N LEU A 99 -9.10 -1.07 5.66
CA LEU A 99 -8.95 -1.10 4.20
C LEU A 99 -8.75 -2.52 3.70
N LEU A 100 -9.23 -2.79 2.50
CA LEU A 100 -9.14 -4.10 1.88
C LEU A 100 -8.93 -3.97 0.37
N GLY A 101 -8.09 -4.82 -0.19
CA GLY A 101 -7.86 -4.81 -1.64
C GLY A 101 -6.66 -5.67 -2.04
N THR A 102 -5.88 -5.18 -3.00
CA THR A 102 -4.75 -5.93 -3.57
C THR A 102 -3.47 -5.11 -3.62
N TRP A 103 -2.34 -5.81 -3.62
CA TRP A 103 -1.01 -5.23 -3.78
C TRP A 103 -0.36 -5.79 -5.04
N HIS A 104 -0.16 -4.90 -6.01
CA HIS A 104 0.47 -5.21 -7.28
C HIS A 104 1.97 -5.11 -7.10
N LEU A 105 2.64 -6.26 -7.23
CA LEU A 105 4.08 -6.35 -7.09
C LEU A 105 4.68 -6.92 -8.37
N PRO A 106 5.74 -6.31 -8.90
CA PRO A 106 6.45 -6.86 -10.06
C PRO A 106 7.07 -8.25 -9.85
N SER A 107 7.16 -8.72 -8.60
CA SER A 107 7.57 -10.08 -8.25
C SER A 107 6.49 -11.13 -8.50
N ASN A 108 5.21 -10.73 -8.61
CA ASN A 108 4.08 -11.65 -8.69
C ASN A 108 3.28 -11.48 -9.99
N PRO A 109 2.86 -12.58 -10.64
CA PRO A 109 1.99 -12.53 -11.80
C PRO A 109 0.53 -12.18 -11.44
N HIS A 110 0.13 -12.33 -10.18
CA HIS A 110 -1.21 -12.00 -9.71
C HIS A 110 -1.10 -11.06 -8.50
N PRO A 111 -2.02 -10.09 -8.33
CA PRO A 111 -1.99 -9.19 -7.20
C PRO A 111 -2.18 -9.93 -5.87
N LEU A 112 -1.38 -9.58 -4.87
CA LEU A 112 -1.47 -10.16 -3.54
C LEU A 112 -2.68 -9.59 -2.82
N ARG A 113 -3.54 -10.42 -2.25
CA ARG A 113 -4.71 -9.95 -1.49
C ARG A 113 -4.26 -9.41 -0.14
N VAL A 114 -4.74 -8.23 0.23
CA VAL A 114 -4.36 -7.54 1.46
C VAL A 114 -5.56 -7.11 2.29
N ILE A 115 -5.45 -7.29 3.60
CA ILE A 115 -6.29 -6.63 4.60
C ILE A 115 -5.41 -5.66 5.39
N VAL A 116 -5.93 -4.48 5.68
CA VAL A 116 -5.17 -3.40 6.30
C VAL A 116 -5.95 -2.87 7.49
N GLN A 117 -5.28 -2.81 8.63
CA GLN A 117 -5.79 -2.16 9.84
C GLN A 117 -4.96 -0.90 10.11
N CYS A 118 -5.63 0.23 10.25
CA CYS A 118 -5.09 1.55 10.49
C CYS A 118 -5.20 1.91 11.97
N LYS A 119 -4.09 2.33 12.59
CA LYS A 119 -4.06 2.68 14.02
C LYS A 119 -3.45 4.06 14.25
N ALA A 120 -4.31 5.08 14.27
CA ALA A 120 -3.96 6.48 14.48
C ALA A 120 -3.82 6.87 15.97
N LEU A 121 -3.10 6.08 16.78
CA LEU A 121 -2.93 6.37 18.21
C LEU A 121 -1.72 7.27 18.48
N LYS A 122 -1.83 8.12 19.51
CA LYS A 122 -0.74 9.00 19.97
C LYS A 122 0.37 8.24 20.71
N GLY A 123 0.02 7.14 21.39
CA GLY A 123 0.90 6.35 22.25
C GLY A 123 1.76 5.31 21.52
N LYS A 124 2.59 4.60 22.29
CA LYS A 124 3.36 3.45 21.78
C LYS A 124 2.43 2.31 21.40
N LEU A 125 2.77 1.62 20.32
CA LEU A 125 2.01 0.48 19.82
C LEU A 125 2.65 -0.83 20.24
N GLY A 126 1.82 -1.68 20.86
CA GLY A 126 2.22 -2.92 21.48
C GLY A 126 1.95 -4.15 20.61
N PRO A 127 2.49 -5.32 21.03
CA PRO A 127 2.28 -6.59 20.34
C PRO A 127 0.82 -7.07 20.36
N ASN A 128 -0.04 -6.47 21.19
CA ASN A 128 -1.48 -6.78 21.20
C ASN A 128 -2.15 -6.51 19.84
N LEU A 129 -1.69 -5.52 19.08
CA LEU A 129 -2.24 -5.20 17.76
C LEU A 129 -2.01 -6.32 16.74
N VAL A 130 -0.89 -7.03 16.86
CA VAL A 130 -0.62 -8.20 16.01
C VAL A 130 -1.68 -9.27 16.27
N ARG A 131 -2.00 -9.54 17.54
CA ARG A 131 -3.03 -10.51 17.92
C ARG A 131 -4.45 -10.06 17.55
N GLU A 132 -4.72 -8.76 17.64
CA GLU A 132 -5.99 -8.17 17.18
C GLU A 132 -6.17 -8.42 15.68
N LEU A 133 -5.14 -8.12 14.88
CA LEU A 133 -5.16 -8.37 13.43
C LEU A 133 -5.22 -9.87 13.10
N GLU A 134 -4.59 -10.76 13.88
CA GLU A 134 -4.76 -12.22 13.72
C GLU A 134 -6.23 -12.64 13.78
N GLY A 135 -7.03 -12.03 14.67
CA GLY A 135 -8.47 -12.25 14.75
C GLY A 135 -9.22 -11.74 13.52
N ALA A 136 -8.77 -10.64 12.93
CA ALA A 136 -9.39 -10.04 11.75
C ALA A 136 -9.32 -10.94 10.50
N PHE A 137 -8.31 -11.81 10.38
CA PHE A 137 -8.24 -12.80 9.29
C PHE A 137 -9.44 -13.74 9.24
N ILE A 138 -10.05 -14.03 10.39
CA ILE A 138 -11.24 -14.88 10.48
C ILE A 138 -12.47 -14.10 10.02
N GLY A 139 -12.59 -12.84 10.45
CA GLY A 139 -13.70 -11.96 10.12
C GLY A 139 -13.69 -11.42 8.69
N ALA A 140 -12.53 -11.36 8.03
CA ALA A 140 -12.34 -10.75 6.71
C ALA A 140 -13.35 -11.25 5.65
N PRO A 141 -13.80 -10.43 4.70
CA PRO A 141 -14.75 -10.84 3.65
C PRO A 141 -14.30 -12.06 2.81
N ASN A 142 -15.26 -12.70 2.13
CA ASN A 142 -14.98 -13.79 1.19
C ASN A 142 -13.95 -13.33 0.14
N GLY A 143 -12.94 -14.16 -0.11
CA GLY A 143 -11.81 -13.81 -0.96
C GLY A 143 -10.62 -13.22 -0.20
N TRP A 144 -10.79 -12.67 1.00
CA TRP A 144 -9.72 -12.15 1.87
C TRP A 144 -9.51 -12.99 3.13
N ARG A 145 -9.93 -14.26 3.09
CA ARG A 145 -9.70 -15.26 4.13
C ARG A 145 -8.69 -16.31 3.67
N GLY A 146 -7.99 -16.89 4.64
CA GLY A 146 -7.16 -18.09 4.43
C GLY A 146 -5.75 -17.79 3.90
N GLU A 147 -5.16 -18.80 3.25
CA GLU A 147 -3.79 -18.74 2.75
C GLU A 147 -3.65 -17.75 1.58
N GLY A 148 -2.48 -17.11 1.49
CA GLY A 148 -2.18 -16.14 0.42
C GLY A 148 -2.82 -14.76 0.61
N VAL A 149 -3.30 -14.45 1.82
CA VAL A 149 -3.71 -13.11 2.23
C VAL A 149 -2.66 -12.51 3.14
N LEU A 150 -2.28 -11.25 2.89
CA LEU A 150 -1.35 -10.49 3.73
C LEU A 150 -2.13 -9.50 4.60
N GLY A 151 -1.91 -9.57 5.91
CA GLY A 151 -2.42 -8.60 6.87
C GLY A 151 -1.39 -7.52 7.13
N ILE A 152 -1.80 -6.25 7.12
CA ILE A 152 -0.90 -5.12 7.32
C ILE A 152 -1.44 -4.21 8.43
N LEU A 153 -0.60 -3.95 9.44
CA LEU A 153 -0.84 -2.88 10.41
C LEU A 153 -0.18 -1.59 9.92
N VAL A 154 -0.95 -0.50 9.88
CA VAL A 154 -0.46 0.82 9.45
C VAL A 154 -0.61 1.84 10.59
N SER A 155 0.46 2.58 10.88
CA SER A 155 0.48 3.53 12.00
C SER A 155 1.39 4.73 11.73
N PRO A 156 1.15 5.91 12.34
CA PRO A 156 2.12 7.00 12.35
C PRO A 156 3.35 6.73 13.24
N LYS A 157 3.48 5.53 13.83
CA LYS A 157 4.60 5.15 14.69
C LYS A 157 5.34 3.94 14.14
N SER A 158 6.66 3.92 14.37
CA SER A 158 7.51 2.79 14.04
C SER A 158 7.15 1.54 14.86
N ALA A 159 7.34 0.36 14.29
CA ALA A 159 7.17 -0.90 14.99
C ALA A 159 8.14 -1.01 16.18
N THR A 160 7.59 -1.20 17.38
CA THR A 160 8.39 -1.48 18.57
C THR A 160 9.09 -2.83 18.46
N LYS A 161 10.09 -3.09 19.32
CA LYS A 161 10.73 -4.43 19.41
C LYS A 161 9.68 -5.52 19.66
N GLY A 162 8.75 -5.29 20.58
CA GLY A 162 7.66 -6.23 20.89
C GLY A 162 6.75 -6.52 19.69
N VAL A 163 6.42 -5.51 18.89
CA VAL A 163 5.65 -5.69 17.65
C VAL A 163 6.42 -6.55 16.65
N ARG A 164 7.70 -6.23 16.40
CA ARG A 164 8.55 -6.99 15.46
C ARG A 164 8.68 -8.46 15.87
N GLU A 165 8.87 -8.72 17.16
CA GLU A 165 8.93 -10.08 17.71
C GLU A 165 7.59 -10.82 17.60
N ALA A 166 6.46 -10.14 17.86
CA ALA A 166 5.14 -10.73 17.71
C ALA A 166 4.86 -11.09 16.25
N MET A 167 5.13 -10.20 15.30
CA MET A 167 5.02 -10.48 13.87
C MET A 167 5.91 -11.65 13.43
N GLY A 168 7.13 -11.74 13.97
CA GLY A 168 8.07 -12.83 13.67
C GLY A 168 7.60 -14.20 14.15
N ARG A 169 6.78 -14.25 15.22
CA ARG A 169 6.16 -15.50 15.72
C ARG A 169 4.79 -15.79 15.10
N CYS A 170 4.15 -14.78 14.51
CA CYS A 170 2.84 -14.93 13.87
C CYS A 170 2.94 -15.89 12.67
N ARG A 171 2.01 -16.84 12.60
CA ARG A 171 1.94 -17.81 11.49
C ARG A 171 1.35 -17.20 10.22
N TRP A 172 0.50 -16.19 10.35
CA TRP A 172 -0.09 -15.48 9.23
C TRP A 172 0.93 -14.59 8.52
N ALA A 173 0.73 -14.32 7.23
CA ALA A 173 1.53 -13.32 6.54
C ALA A 173 1.20 -11.93 7.08
N MET A 174 2.21 -11.29 7.67
CA MET A 174 2.04 -10.03 8.39
C MET A 174 3.04 -8.98 7.95
N GLY A 175 2.53 -7.76 7.78
CA GLY A 175 3.27 -6.55 7.47
C GLY A 175 3.02 -5.44 8.49
N TRP A 176 3.98 -4.52 8.58
CA TRP A 176 3.87 -3.27 9.30
C TRP A 176 4.32 -2.13 8.41
N ILE A 177 3.53 -1.06 8.33
CA ILE A 177 3.90 0.15 7.61
C ILE A 177 3.77 1.35 8.53
N MET A 178 4.83 2.14 8.64
CA MET A 178 4.78 3.45 9.27
C MET A 178 4.44 4.51 8.23
N VAL A 179 3.27 5.14 8.35
CA VAL A 179 2.84 6.25 7.49
C VAL A 179 2.66 7.49 8.35
N GLU A 180 3.52 8.48 8.16
CA GLU A 180 3.35 9.80 8.76
C GLU A 180 2.50 10.68 7.84
N ASN A 181 1.48 11.33 8.38
CA ASN A 181 0.64 12.25 7.60
C ASN A 181 0.41 13.59 8.32
N GLN A 182 1.42 14.09 9.03
CA GLN A 182 1.30 15.35 9.77
C GLN A 182 1.21 16.57 8.84
N ASP A 183 1.85 16.52 7.67
CA ASP A 183 1.88 17.58 6.66
C ASP A 183 0.87 17.35 5.52
N GLY A 184 0.03 16.31 5.61
CA GLY A 184 -0.94 15.93 4.57
C GLY A 184 -0.32 15.23 3.35
N THR A 185 1.01 15.05 3.28
CA THR A 185 1.67 14.43 2.12
C THR A 185 1.68 12.90 2.15
N GLY A 186 1.55 12.33 3.37
CA GLY A 186 1.61 10.90 3.62
C GLY A 186 2.97 10.31 3.26
N ARG A 187 3.91 10.22 4.21
CA ARG A 187 5.25 9.66 3.99
C ARG A 187 5.39 8.27 4.59
N VAL A 188 5.88 7.33 3.80
CA VAL A 188 6.18 5.99 4.30
C VAL A 188 7.57 6.00 4.93
N ARG A 189 7.68 5.78 6.24
CA ARG A 189 8.96 5.84 6.98
C ARG A 189 9.54 4.48 7.33
N GLN A 190 8.72 3.44 7.29
CA GLN A 190 9.13 2.07 7.58
C GLN A 190 8.18 1.10 6.90
N VAL A 191 8.73 0.06 6.29
CA VAL A 191 7.99 -1.11 5.79
C VAL A 191 8.68 -2.35 6.33
N LEU A 192 7.95 -3.22 7.00
CA LEU A 192 8.44 -4.49 7.54
C LEU A 192 7.45 -5.59 7.22
N TRP A 193 7.94 -6.82 7.11
CA TRP A 193 7.10 -8.00 6.98
C TRP A 193 7.78 -9.23 7.59
N ASN A 194 6.97 -10.25 7.92
CA ASN A 194 7.49 -11.50 8.46
C ASN A 194 7.85 -12.51 7.35
N ARG A 195 8.43 -13.65 7.75
CA ARG A 195 8.86 -14.70 6.81
C ARG A 195 7.70 -15.28 6.00
N THR A 196 6.53 -15.42 6.60
CA THR A 196 5.34 -15.91 5.89
C THR A 196 4.93 -14.95 4.78
N ALA A 197 4.94 -13.64 5.04
CA ALA A 197 4.66 -12.62 4.04
C ALA A 197 5.65 -12.65 2.86
N ALA A 198 6.96 -12.86 3.14
CA ALA A 198 7.94 -13.09 2.07
C ALA A 198 7.52 -14.25 1.17
N ARG A 199 7.21 -15.41 1.76
CA ARG A 199 6.90 -16.65 1.04
C ARG A 199 5.64 -16.57 0.16
N ILE A 200 4.67 -15.71 0.50
CA ILE A 200 3.43 -15.59 -0.28
C ILE A 200 3.49 -14.54 -1.39
N GLY A 201 4.61 -13.81 -1.54
CA GLY A 201 4.79 -12.89 -2.65
C GLY A 201 5.71 -11.70 -2.44
N LEU A 202 6.31 -11.52 -1.24
CA LEU A 202 7.27 -10.43 -0.99
C LEU A 202 8.74 -10.88 -1.18
N GLU A 203 8.99 -12.09 -1.66
CA GLU A 203 10.34 -12.59 -1.91
C GLU A 203 11.11 -11.69 -2.90
N GLY A 204 12.29 -11.25 -2.43
CA GLY A 204 13.23 -10.35 -3.08
C GLY A 204 12.73 -8.94 -3.38
N VAL A 205 11.53 -8.55 -2.92
CA VAL A 205 11.20 -7.15 -2.68
C VAL A 205 12.11 -6.67 -1.55
N THR A 206 12.71 -5.49 -1.69
CA THR A 206 13.58 -4.89 -0.68
C THR A 206 13.11 -3.49 -0.33
N VAL A 207 13.42 -3.04 0.88
CA VAL A 207 13.10 -1.69 1.36
C VAL A 207 14.40 -0.89 1.45
N THR A 208 14.41 0.30 0.85
CA THR A 208 15.50 1.26 0.97
C THR A 208 14.97 2.61 1.44
N MET A 209 15.86 3.51 1.84
CA MET A 209 15.53 4.89 2.21
C MET A 209 15.99 5.84 1.11
N LYS A 210 15.06 6.66 0.60
CA LYS A 210 15.37 7.82 -0.23
C LYS A 210 15.36 9.06 0.65
N TYR A 211 16.49 9.74 0.75
CA TYR A 211 16.59 11.00 1.48
C TYR A 211 16.30 12.17 0.54
N GLY A 212 15.54 13.16 1.02
CA GLY A 212 15.41 14.44 0.32
C GLY A 212 16.76 15.14 0.21
N GLU A 213 16.96 15.93 -0.85
CA GLU A 213 18.12 16.81 -0.93
C GLU A 213 18.08 17.79 0.26
N LYS A 214 19.18 17.85 1.02
CA LYS A 214 19.30 18.80 2.14
C LYS A 214 19.12 20.20 1.57
N LYS A 215 18.07 20.92 1.98
CA LYS A 215 18.09 22.38 1.91
C LYS A 215 19.17 22.87 2.88
N ASP A 216 20.14 23.60 2.36
CA ASP A 216 21.32 24.04 3.09
C ASP A 216 20.98 24.67 4.45
N GLY A 217 21.69 24.24 5.50
CA GLY A 217 22.11 25.17 6.55
C GLY A 217 21.39 25.21 7.90
N LYS A 218 20.75 24.14 8.41
CA LYS A 218 20.51 24.03 9.87
C LYS A 218 20.84 22.65 10.43
N GLU A 219 21.96 22.57 11.13
CA GLU A 219 22.26 21.49 12.07
C GLU A 219 21.33 21.64 13.28
N GLY A 220 20.34 20.75 13.36
CA GLY A 220 19.43 20.61 14.49
C GLY A 220 18.81 19.22 14.44
N GLU A 221 19.02 18.45 15.51
CA GLU A 221 18.51 17.10 15.83
C GLU A 221 17.97 16.26 14.67
N GLY A 222 18.75 15.24 14.29
CA GLY A 222 18.54 14.38 13.12
C GLY A 222 17.23 13.59 13.14
N GLY A 223 16.16 14.21 12.66
CA GLY A 223 15.06 13.52 12.00
C GLY A 223 15.49 13.24 10.57
N LEU A 224 15.91 12.01 10.28
CA LEU A 224 16.19 11.57 8.91
C LEU A 224 14.92 11.76 8.06
N ASP A 225 14.89 12.79 7.22
CA ASP A 225 13.77 13.05 6.30
C ASP A 225 13.81 12.08 5.09
N GLY A 226 13.92 10.78 5.39
CA GLY A 226 13.92 9.72 4.41
C GLY A 226 12.52 9.13 4.22
N GLU A 227 12.18 8.79 2.99
CA GLU A 227 10.99 8.01 2.64
C GLU A 227 11.40 6.61 2.18
N CYS A 228 10.67 5.59 2.61
CA CYS A 228 10.87 4.23 2.15
C CYS A 228 10.52 4.12 0.67
N VAL A 229 11.42 3.49 -0.08
CA VAL A 229 11.17 3.07 -1.45
C VAL A 229 11.28 1.55 -1.50
N LEU A 230 10.33 0.92 -2.18
CA LEU A 230 10.36 -0.51 -2.43
C LEU A 230 11.08 -0.79 -3.73
N LEU A 231 12.00 -1.75 -3.73
CA LEU A 231 12.75 -2.16 -4.90
C LEU A 231 12.47 -3.62 -5.24
N TRP A 232 12.31 -3.91 -6.53
CA TRP A 232 12.34 -5.26 -7.09
C TRP A 232 13.40 -5.32 -8.19
N LYS A 233 14.37 -6.24 -8.06
CA LYS A 233 15.53 -6.34 -8.99
C LYS A 233 16.20 -4.97 -9.20
N ASP A 234 16.46 -4.26 -8.09
CA ASP A 234 17.06 -2.93 -8.02
C ASP A 234 16.28 -1.82 -8.74
N ARG A 235 14.99 -2.05 -9.04
CA ARG A 235 14.10 -1.04 -9.63
C ARG A 235 12.99 -0.67 -8.67
N PRO A 236 12.62 0.63 -8.57
CA PRO A 236 11.46 1.04 -7.79
C PRO A 236 10.20 0.28 -8.22
N VAL A 237 9.42 -0.16 -7.24
CA VAL A 237 8.04 -0.59 -7.47
C VAL A 237 7.26 0.64 -7.93
N GLU A 238 6.58 0.53 -9.07
CA GLU A 238 5.84 1.63 -9.66
C GLU A 238 4.50 1.86 -8.97
N ALA A 239 4.06 3.11 -8.94
CA ALA A 239 2.72 3.47 -8.49
C ALA A 239 1.66 2.92 -9.46
N LEU A 240 0.45 2.68 -8.94
CA LEU A 240 -0.68 2.39 -9.83
C LEU A 240 -1.09 3.66 -10.60
N PRO A 241 -1.43 3.55 -11.90
CA PRO A 241 -1.91 4.68 -12.69
C PRO A 241 -3.23 5.22 -12.11
N ASP A 242 -3.46 6.52 -12.26
CA ASP A 242 -4.73 7.14 -11.86
C ASP A 242 -5.79 6.87 -12.93
N VAL A 243 -6.76 6.03 -12.58
CA VAL A 243 -7.79 5.55 -13.51
C VAL A 243 -8.76 6.66 -13.90
N GLU A 244 -9.05 7.57 -12.97
CA GLU A 244 -10.03 8.65 -13.15
C GLU A 244 -9.63 9.61 -14.27
N GLY A 245 -8.34 9.92 -14.38
CA GLY A 245 -7.82 10.84 -15.41
C GLY A 245 -7.63 10.19 -16.80
N GLU A 246 -7.75 8.87 -16.92
CA GLU A 246 -7.60 8.17 -18.20
C GLU A 246 -8.95 7.74 -18.79
N GLU A 247 -9.94 7.35 -17.97
CA GLU A 247 -11.31 7.13 -18.45
C GLU A 247 -11.93 8.41 -19.03
N GLU A 248 -11.64 9.58 -18.46
CA GLU A 248 -12.06 10.87 -19.04
C GLU A 248 -11.37 11.15 -20.38
N LYS A 249 -10.07 10.84 -20.49
CA LYS A 249 -9.31 11.01 -21.74
C LYS A 249 -9.71 10.03 -22.83
N GLU A 250 -10.11 8.82 -22.47
CA GLU A 250 -10.61 7.81 -23.41
C GLU A 250 -12.02 8.17 -23.89
N LYS A 251 -12.89 8.64 -22.99
CA LYS A 251 -14.21 9.21 -23.33
C LYS A 251 -14.09 10.48 -24.18
N GLU A 252 -13.09 11.34 -23.95
CA GLU A 252 -12.82 12.51 -24.80
C GLU A 252 -12.33 12.09 -26.19
N LYS A 253 -11.42 11.10 -26.28
CA LYS A 253 -10.95 10.56 -27.56
C LYS A 253 -12.04 9.86 -28.37
N GLU A 254 -12.99 9.18 -27.72
CA GLU A 254 -14.16 8.62 -28.41
C GLU A 254 -15.11 9.71 -28.91
N LYS A 255 -15.36 10.76 -28.10
CA LYS A 255 -16.17 11.92 -28.50
C LYS A 255 -15.55 12.74 -29.64
N GLU A 256 -14.23 12.82 -29.73
CA GLU A 256 -13.55 13.47 -30.86
C GLU A 256 -13.65 12.64 -32.15
N LYS A 257 -13.56 11.31 -32.06
CA LYS A 257 -13.72 10.41 -33.21
C LYS A 257 -15.15 10.39 -33.77
N GLU A 258 -16.16 10.55 -32.93
CA GLU A 258 -17.56 10.68 -33.38
C GLU A 258 -17.89 12.03 -34.01
N LYS A 259 -17.06 13.07 -33.80
CA LYS A 259 -17.25 14.39 -34.42
C LYS A 259 -16.57 14.54 -35.79
N GLU A 260 -15.68 13.61 -36.15
CA GLU A 260 -15.01 13.57 -37.46
C GLU A 260 -15.70 12.62 -38.47
N GLN A 261 -16.82 11.98 -38.09
CA GLN A 261 -17.71 11.24 -39.00
C GLN A 261 -19.00 12.03 -39.28
#